data_AF-A0A814CQF5-F1
#
_entry.id   AF-A0A814CQF5-F1
#
_cell.length_a   1.000
_cell.length_b   1.000
_cell.length_c   1.000
_cell.angle_alpha   90.00
_cell.angle_beta   90.00
_cell.angle_gamma   90.00
#
_symmetry.space_group_name_H-M   'P 1'
#
loop_
_entity.id
_entity.type
_entity.pdbx_description
1 polymer ?
#
loop_
_entity_poly.entity_id
_entity_poly.type
_entity_poly.pdbx_seq_one_letter_code
_entity_poly.pdbx_strand_id
1 'polypeptide(L)'
;MIPAHKQKLIDEELHILQLSFGDPVFFKEAALLLTKWRSDPDLVIFSNNFETTWINDLRYWYEGAAMGVPSTNNGLESRNSKIKEQYALRVKLKLFSFLPTMQQMLSEWSSKSTEDHFIHFQL
;
A
#
# COMPACT_ATOMS: atom_id res chain seq x y z
N MET A 1 3.44 -11.70 -21.04
CA MET A 1 4.64 -11.54 -20.19
C MET A 1 5.35 -10.30 -20.69
N ILE A 2 5.69 -9.33 -19.83
CA ILE A 2 6.31 -8.07 -20.26
C ILE A 2 7.81 -8.30 -20.51
N PRO A 3 8.36 -7.94 -21.69
CA PRO A 3 9.79 -8.04 -21.96
C PRO A 3 10.63 -7.19 -20.97
N ALA A 4 11.77 -7.72 -20.52
CA ALA A 4 12.61 -7.07 -19.50
C ALA A 4 13.00 -5.62 -19.85
N HIS A 5 13.30 -5.34 -21.11
CA HIS A 5 13.68 -4.01 -21.57
C HIS A 5 12.53 -2.99 -21.56
N LYS A 6 11.27 -3.45 -21.44
CA LYS A 6 10.06 -2.60 -21.38
C LYS A 6 9.53 -2.41 -19.96
N GLN A 7 9.93 -3.26 -19.01
CA GLN A 7 9.40 -3.23 -17.63
C GLN A 7 9.56 -1.86 -16.97
N LYS A 8 10.77 -1.28 -17.02
CA LYS A 8 11.03 0.03 -16.41
C LYS A 8 10.10 1.13 -16.94
N LEU A 9 9.84 1.15 -18.24
CA LEU A 9 8.94 2.12 -18.86
C LEU A 9 7.50 1.92 -18.38
N ILE A 10 7.04 0.67 -18.33
CA ILE A 10 5.69 0.32 -17.85
C ILE A 10 5.54 0.70 -16.38
N ASP A 11 6.56 0.47 -15.55
CA ASP A 11 6.54 0.84 -14.13
C ASP A 11 6.40 2.36 -13.94
N GLU A 12 7.13 3.15 -14.74
CA GLU A 12 7.01 4.62 -14.73
C GLU A 12 5.60 5.08 -15.16
N GLU A 13 5.02 4.46 -16.18
CA GLU A 13 3.67 4.78 -16.65
C GLU A 13 2.58 4.38 -15.64
N LEU A 14 2.73 3.21 -15.00
CA LEU A 14 1.84 2.77 -13.93
C LEU A 14 1.94 3.67 -12.70
N HIS A 15 3.14 4.15 -12.37
CA HIS A 15 3.33 5.08 -11.27
C HIS A 15 2.59 6.40 -11.53
N ILE A 16 2.66 6.94 -12.74
CA ILE A 16 1.90 8.14 -13.12
C ILE A 16 0.39 7.88 -13.02
N LEU A 17 -0.08 6.76 -13.58
CA LEU A 17 -1.50 6.38 -13.52
C LEU A 17 -1.99 6.25 -12.06
N GLN A 18 -1.17 5.69 -11.16
CA GLN A 18 -1.49 5.57 -9.74
C GLN A 18 -1.76 6.94 -9.10
N LEU A 19 -1.04 7.99 -9.53
CA LEU A 19 -1.16 9.34 -8.98
C LEU A 19 -2.36 10.13 -9.53
N SER A 20 -3.21 9.50 -10.35
CA SER A 20 -4.41 10.14 -10.92
C SER A 20 -5.31 10.76 -9.85
N PHE A 21 -5.71 12.01 -10.09
CA PHE A 21 -6.61 12.74 -9.20
C PHE A 21 -8.08 12.48 -9.61
N GLY A 22 -8.61 11.36 -9.10
CA GLY A 22 -10.01 10.97 -9.24
C GLY A 22 -10.34 10.23 -10.54
N ASP A 23 -11.56 9.68 -10.60
CA ASP A 23 -12.04 8.83 -11.70
C ASP A 23 -11.87 9.45 -13.10
N PRO A 24 -12.23 10.73 -13.37
CA PRO A 24 -12.19 11.27 -14.73
C PRO A 24 -10.79 11.31 -15.33
N VAL A 25 -9.78 11.61 -14.52
CA VAL A 25 -8.38 11.65 -14.94
C VAL A 25 -7.87 10.22 -15.13
N PHE A 26 -8.11 9.35 -14.15
CA PHE A 26 -7.69 7.96 -14.17
C PHE A 26 -8.18 7.21 -15.42
N PHE A 27 -9.48 7.24 -15.71
CA PHE A 27 -10.02 6.50 -16.86
C PHE A 27 -9.53 7.04 -18.20
N LYS A 28 -9.31 8.35 -18.30
CA LYS A 28 -8.76 8.97 -19.50
C LYS A 28 -7.31 8.53 -19.73
N GLU A 29 -6.49 8.57 -18.70
CA GLU A 29 -5.09 8.16 -18.78
C GLU A 29 -4.94 6.65 -19.03
N ALA A 30 -5.75 5.83 -18.34
CA ALA A 30 -5.80 4.38 -18.57
C ALA A 30 -6.15 4.04 -20.03
N ALA A 31 -7.14 4.72 -20.63
CA ALA A 31 -7.51 4.50 -22.02
C ALA A 31 -6.38 4.85 -23.01
N LEU A 32 -5.63 5.92 -22.74
CA LEU A 32 -4.48 6.32 -23.54
C LEU A 32 -3.33 5.31 -23.43
N LEU A 33 -3.01 4.87 -22.21
CA LEU A 33 -1.98 3.86 -21.97
C LEU A 33 -2.35 2.52 -22.60
N LEU A 34 -3.59 2.07 -22.47
CA LEU A 34 -4.06 0.82 -23.10
C LEU A 34 -3.97 0.90 -24.62
N THR A 35 -4.29 2.05 -25.22
CA THR A 35 -4.13 2.26 -26.67
C THR A 35 -2.66 2.17 -27.08
N LYS A 36 -1.77 2.82 -26.31
CA LYS A 36 -0.33 2.78 -26.53
C LYS A 36 0.21 1.35 -26.41
N TRP A 37 -0.11 0.63 -25.34
CA TRP A 37 0.39 -0.72 -25.10
C TRP A 37 -0.17 -1.74 -26.09
N ARG A 38 -1.42 -1.58 -26.56
CA ARG A 38 -2.00 -2.45 -27.59
C ARG A 38 -1.36 -2.27 -28.97
N SER A 39 -0.71 -1.13 -29.23
CA SER A 39 0.05 -0.94 -30.47
C SER A 39 1.33 -1.77 -30.53
N ASP A 40 1.77 -2.31 -29.39
CA ASP A 40 2.95 -3.15 -29.25
C ASP A 40 2.55 -4.64 -29.12
N PRO A 41 2.89 -5.50 -30.09
CA PRO A 41 2.53 -6.92 -30.07
C PRO A 41 2.95 -7.66 -28.79
N ASP A 42 4.06 -7.26 -28.17
CA ASP A 42 4.57 -7.90 -26.95
C ASP A 42 3.69 -7.59 -25.72
N LEU A 43 2.93 -6.50 -25.78
CA LEU A 43 2.17 -5.97 -24.66
C LEU A 43 0.67 -6.21 -24.78
N VAL A 44 0.15 -6.74 -25.89
CA VAL A 44 -1.29 -6.98 -26.10
C VAL A 44 -1.90 -7.83 -24.98
N ILE A 45 -1.26 -8.96 -24.66
CA ILE A 45 -1.74 -9.88 -23.60
C ILE A 45 -1.71 -9.18 -22.24
N PHE A 46 -0.63 -8.44 -21.94
CA PHE A 46 -0.52 -7.68 -20.71
C PHE A 46 -1.62 -6.63 -20.61
N SER A 47 -1.85 -5.85 -21.68
CA SER A 47 -2.84 -4.78 -21.73
C SER A 47 -4.26 -5.29 -21.49
N ASN A 48 -4.62 -6.42 -22.11
CA ASN A 48 -5.95 -7.00 -21.94
C ASN A 48 -6.16 -7.55 -20.52
N ASN A 49 -5.14 -8.20 -19.96
CA ASN A 49 -5.18 -8.65 -18.56
C ASN A 49 -5.26 -7.45 -17.60
N PHE A 50 -4.50 -6.38 -17.89
CA PHE A 50 -4.47 -5.18 -17.07
C PHE A 50 -5.83 -4.45 -17.08
N GLU A 51 -6.44 -4.26 -18.25
CA GLU A 51 -7.77 -3.66 -18.37
C GLU A 51 -8.82 -4.46 -17.60
N THR A 52 -8.83 -5.79 -17.77
CA THR A 52 -9.80 -6.66 -17.08
C THR A 52 -9.62 -6.59 -15.57
N THR A 53 -8.41 -6.80 -15.07
CA THR A 53 -8.17 -6.91 -13.63
C THR A 53 -8.11 -5.56 -12.93
N TRP A 54 -7.30 -4.63 -13.43
CA TRP A 54 -6.92 -3.42 -12.69
C TRP A 54 -7.76 -2.20 -13.06
N ILE A 55 -8.47 -2.22 -14.19
CA ILE A 55 -9.38 -1.13 -14.58
C ILE A 55 -10.84 -1.50 -14.33
N ASN A 56 -11.25 -2.74 -14.59
CA ASN A 56 -12.65 -3.14 -14.44
C ASN A 56 -12.95 -3.77 -13.07
N ASP A 57 -12.19 -4.78 -12.65
CA ASP A 57 -12.50 -5.56 -11.44
C ASP A 57 -11.99 -4.90 -10.15
N LEU A 58 -10.74 -4.43 -10.13
CA LEU A 58 -10.02 -3.96 -8.94
C LEU A 58 -9.62 -2.48 -9.03
N ARG A 59 -10.49 -1.62 -9.55
CA ARG A 59 -10.15 -0.24 -9.98
C ARG A 59 -9.67 0.75 -8.91
N TYR A 60 -9.87 0.50 -7.62
CA TYR A 60 -9.64 1.48 -6.55
C TYR A 60 -8.20 1.47 -5.98
N TRP A 61 -7.21 1.28 -6.85
CA TRP A 61 -5.79 1.21 -6.47
C TRP A 61 -5.01 2.52 -6.70
N TYR A 62 -5.62 3.51 -7.36
CA TYR A 62 -5.02 4.82 -7.59
C TYR A 62 -5.34 5.79 -6.43
N GLU A 63 -4.45 6.75 -6.17
CA GLU A 63 -4.49 7.63 -4.98
C GLU A 63 -5.79 8.45 -4.88
N GLY A 64 -6.31 8.92 -6.02
CA GLY A 64 -7.56 9.67 -6.08
C GLY A 64 -8.83 8.85 -5.78
N ALA A 65 -8.74 7.52 -5.70
CA ALA A 65 -9.90 6.65 -5.45
C ALA A 65 -10.46 6.82 -4.03
N ALA A 66 -9.57 7.14 -3.08
CA ALA A 66 -9.89 7.31 -1.67
C ALA A 66 -9.06 8.45 -1.08
N MET A 67 -9.36 9.68 -1.49
CA MET A 67 -8.65 10.87 -1.01
C MET A 67 -8.64 10.95 0.52
N GLY A 68 -7.46 11.21 1.09
CA GLY A 68 -7.27 11.29 2.54
C GLY A 68 -7.09 9.94 3.24
N VAL A 69 -7.16 8.82 2.50
CA VAL A 69 -6.80 7.49 3.00
C VAL A 69 -5.38 7.16 2.53
N PRO A 70 -4.48 6.69 3.40
CA PRO A 70 -3.15 6.29 2.98
C PRO A 70 -3.24 5.06 2.05
N SER A 71 -2.68 5.16 0.85
CA SER A 71 -2.56 4.06 -0.12
C SER A 71 -1.47 3.05 0.24
N THR A 72 -0.53 3.46 1.09
CA THR A 72 0.58 2.63 1.52
C THR A 72 0.34 2.10 2.93
N ASN A 73 0.75 0.84 3.14
CA ASN A 73 0.70 0.18 4.43
C ASN A 73 1.77 0.70 5.42
N ASN A 74 2.53 1.73 5.04
CA ASN A 74 3.68 2.25 5.78
C ASN A 74 3.36 2.59 7.25
N GLY A 75 2.19 3.16 7.51
CA GLY A 75 1.76 3.47 8.88
C GLY A 75 1.54 2.22 9.74
N LEU A 76 0.91 1.19 9.18
CA LEU A 76 0.67 -0.09 9.85
C LEU A 76 1.98 -0.87 10.00
N GLU A 77 2.85 -0.86 8.99
CA GLU A 77 4.17 -1.50 9.03
C GLU A 77 5.09 -0.86 10.07
N SER A 78 5.11 0.48 10.14
CA SER A 78 5.84 1.22 11.16
C SER A 78 5.35 0.87 12.57
N ARG A 79 4.03 0.84 12.77
CA ARG A 79 3.43 0.43 14.04
C ARG A 79 3.79 -1.02 14.40
N ASN A 80 3.68 -1.94 13.45
CA ASN A 80 4.07 -3.34 13.64
C ASN A 80 5.56 -3.48 13.97
N SER A 81 6.42 -2.64 13.38
CA SER A 81 7.85 -2.60 13.67
C SER A 81 8.10 -2.20 15.12
N LYS A 82 7.46 -1.14 15.62
CA LYS A 82 7.57 -0.71 17.03
C LYS A 82 7.12 -1.78 18.01
N ILE A 83 5.99 -2.45 17.75
CA ILE A 83 5.51 -3.57 18.57
C ILE A 83 6.56 -4.68 18.64
N LYS A 84 7.15 -5.03 17.48
CA LYS A 84 8.17 -6.07 17.42
C LYS A 84 9.46 -5.66 18.12
N GLU A 85 9.90 -4.41 17.97
CA GLU A 85 11.10 -3.91 18.65
C GLU A 85 10.95 -3.93 20.17
N GLN A 86 9.80 -3.46 20.67
CA GLN A 86 9.56 -3.32 22.10
C GLN A 86 9.14 -4.63 22.77
N TYR A 87 8.45 -5.52 22.04
CA TYR A 87 7.77 -6.66 22.66
C TYR A 87 7.87 -7.99 21.89
N ALA A 88 8.58 -8.07 20.76
CA ALA A 88 9.04 -9.38 20.28
C ALA A 88 10.21 -9.82 21.16
N LEU A 89 9.88 -10.24 22.38
CA LEU A 89 10.81 -10.86 23.30
C LEU A 89 11.33 -12.11 22.59
N ARG A 90 12.55 -12.04 22.04
CA ARG A 90 13.24 -13.17 21.38
C ARG A 90 13.67 -14.25 22.38
N VAL A 91 13.00 -14.31 23.53
CA VAL A 91 13.26 -15.18 24.67
C VAL A 91 11.93 -15.76 25.17
N LYS A 92 11.93 -17.05 25.54
CA LYS A 92 10.75 -17.67 26.16
C LYS A 92 10.60 -17.14 27.59
N LEU A 93 9.51 -16.45 27.86
CA LEU A 93 9.17 -16.03 29.22
C LEU A 93 8.69 -17.23 30.05
N LYS A 94 9.08 -17.27 31.33
CA LYS A 94 8.47 -18.16 32.32
C LYS A 94 7.03 -17.72 32.55
N LEU A 95 6.12 -18.67 32.82
CA LEU A 95 4.68 -18.40 33.01
C LEU A 95 4.41 -17.28 34.03
N PHE A 96 5.16 -17.26 35.14
CA PHE A 96 5.02 -16.23 36.18
C PHE A 96 5.34 -14.81 35.68
N SER A 97 6.28 -14.68 34.74
CA SER A 97 6.66 -13.39 34.14
C SER A 97 5.81 -13.05 32.91
N PHE A 98 5.16 -14.05 32.31
CA PHE A 98 4.37 -13.89 31.10
C PHE A 98 3.12 -13.02 31.32
N LEU A 99 2.30 -13.34 32.32
CA LEU A 99 1.05 -12.60 32.56
C LEU A 99 1.28 -11.13 32.93
N PRO A 100 2.23 -10.77 33.82
CA PRO A 100 2.54 -9.36 34.09
C PRO A 100 3.05 -8.62 32.86
N THR A 101 3.91 -9.27 32.05
CA THR A 101 4.45 -8.66 30.83
C THR A 101 3.34 -8.40 29.81
N MET A 102 2.40 -9.34 29.63
CA MET A 102 1.23 -9.13 28.77
C MET A 102 0.32 -8.00 29.26
N GLN A 103 0.06 -7.92 30.57
CA GLN A 103 -0.75 -6.86 31.14
C GLN A 103 -0.10 -5.49 30.95
N GLN A 104 1.22 -5.40 31.14
CA GLN A 104 1.99 -4.18 30.89
C GLN A 104 1.94 -3.78 29.41
N MET A 105 2.15 -4.73 28.49
CA MET A 105 2.02 -4.49 27.05
C MET A 105 0.66 -3.90 26.70
N LEU A 106 -0.42 -4.54 27.16
CA LEU A 106 -1.77 -4.09 26.86
C LEU A 106 -2.08 -2.72 27.48
N SER A 107 -1.62 -2.44 28.70
CA SER A 107 -1.86 -1.14 29.34
C SER A 107 -1.10 -0.01 28.65
N GLU A 108 0.16 -0.23 28.29
CA GLU A 108 0.97 0.75 27.56
C GLU A 108 0.39 1.03 26.17
N TRP A 109 -0.01 0.00 25.42
CA TRP A 109 -0.59 0.17 24.09
C TRP A 109 -2.01 0.73 24.09
N SER A 110 -2.82 0.43 25.09
CA SER A 110 -4.20 0.93 25.17
C SER A 110 -4.28 2.36 25.69
N SER A 111 -3.38 2.76 26.58
CA SER A 111 -3.51 4.01 27.34
C SER A 111 -2.50 5.09 26.93
N LYS A 112 -1.25 4.72 26.58
CA LYS A 112 -0.18 5.69 26.27
C LYS A 112 -0.02 5.98 24.77
N SER A 113 -0.39 5.04 23.90
CA SER A 113 -0.29 5.23 22.43
C SER A 113 -1.15 6.36 21.88
N THR A 114 -2.21 6.73 22.62
CA THR A 114 -3.20 7.72 22.18
C THR A 114 -2.67 9.14 22.32
N GLU A 115 -1.73 9.41 23.23
CA GLU A 115 -1.18 10.75 23.47
C GLU A 115 -0.08 11.12 22.46
N ASP A 116 0.79 10.19 22.08
CA ASP A 116 1.93 10.47 21.18
C ASP A 116 1.53 10.55 19.69
N HIS A 117 0.35 10.07 19.30
CA HIS A 117 -0.04 9.98 17.88
C HIS A 117 -0.72 11.24 17.33
N PHE A 118 -1.19 12.16 18.18
CA PHE A 118 -1.81 13.42 17.72
C PHE A 118 -0.79 14.53 17.42
N ILE A 119 0.46 14.40 17.85
CA ILE A 119 1.46 15.47 17.73
C ILE A 119 2.17 15.45 16.36
N HIS A 120 2.09 14.36 15.58
CA HIS A 120 2.87 14.20 14.33
C HIS A 120 2.07 14.27 13.03
N PHE A 121 0.76 14.54 13.05
CA PHE A 121 -0.07 14.68 11.84
C PHE A 121 -0.48 16.14 11.52
N GLN A 122 0.23 17.13 12.05
CA GLN A 122 0.16 18.50 11.52
C GLN A 122 1.25 18.71 10.46
N LEU A 123 0.90 18.42 9.21
CA LEU A 123 1.48 19.04 8.02
C LEU A 123 0.34 19.37 7.06
#